data_AF-A0A8J6IT07-F1
#
_entry.id   AF-A0A8J6IT07-F1
#
_cell.length_a   1.000
_cell.length_b   1.000
_cell.length_c   1.000
_cell.angle_alpha   90.00
_cell.angle_beta   90.00
_cell.angle_gamma   90.00
#
_symmetry.space_group_name_H-M   'P 1'
#
loop_
_entity.id
_entity.type
_entity.pdbx_description
1 polymer ?
#
loop_
_entity_poly.entity_id
_entity_poly.type
_entity_poly.pdbx_seq_one_letter_code
_entity_poly.pdbx_strand_id
1 'polypeptide(L)'
;MKNLLAIGSLFIAANAVAESECPTLFFNLPLYPQANYCQQFNDAPPATLTYHANAGMQQTAEYYQKQLGKPGSDSMFKGRRVMQFDQGNTIIVLSVDGNGTQVDILVKTA
;
A
#
# COMPACT_ATOMS: atom_id res chain seq x y z
N MET A 1 -63.52 -7.36 -2.67
CA MET A 1 -62.35 -7.23 -1.77
C MET A 1 -61.14 -7.80 -2.50
N LYS A 2 -60.21 -6.95 -2.94
CA LYS A 2 -58.97 -7.37 -3.60
C LYS A 2 -57.82 -6.70 -2.86
N ASN A 3 -57.14 -7.47 -2.01
CA ASN A 3 -55.88 -7.07 -1.38
C ASN A 3 -54.78 -7.14 -2.42
N LEU A 4 -54.14 -6.01 -2.69
CA LEU A 4 -52.94 -5.92 -3.52
C LEU A 4 -51.76 -5.65 -2.61
N LEU A 5 -50.95 -6.68 -2.35
CA LEU A 5 -49.66 -6.56 -1.66
C LEU A 5 -48.62 -6.09 -2.68
N ALA A 6 -48.20 -4.83 -2.57
CA ALA A 6 -47.06 -4.30 -3.31
C ALA A 6 -45.78 -4.70 -2.57
N ILE A 7 -45.02 -5.63 -3.15
CA ILE A 7 -43.68 -5.99 -2.66
C ILE A 7 -42.72 -4.98 -3.28
N GLY A 8 -42.34 -3.97 -2.51
CA GLY A 8 -41.30 -3.01 -2.92
C GLY A 8 -39.94 -3.70 -2.91
N SER A 9 -39.38 -3.95 -4.09
CA SER A 9 -37.99 -4.40 -4.22
C SER A 9 -37.05 -3.29 -3.77
N LEU A 10 -36.36 -3.50 -2.66
CA LEU A 10 -35.30 -2.64 -2.18
C LEU A 10 -34.06 -2.89 -3.05
N PHE A 11 -33.79 -2.00 -4.01
CA PHE A 11 -32.52 -2.00 -4.73
C PHE A 11 -31.44 -1.41 -3.81
N ILE A 12 -30.56 -2.26 -3.28
CA ILE A 12 -29.34 -1.79 -2.62
C ILE A 12 -28.42 -1.30 -3.75
N ALA A 13 -28.23 0.02 -3.86
CA ALA A 13 -27.20 0.58 -4.72
C ALA A 13 -25.84 0.14 -4.16
N ALA A 14 -25.14 -0.73 -4.88
CA ALA A 14 -23.75 -1.02 -4.60
C ALA A 14 -22.97 0.28 -4.86
N ASN A 15 -22.52 0.93 -3.79
CA ASN A 15 -21.53 1.99 -3.92
C ASN A 15 -20.27 1.33 -4.47
N ALA A 16 -19.95 1.58 -5.74
CA ALA A 16 -18.62 1.28 -6.26
C ALA A 16 -17.64 2.07 -5.38
N VAL A 17 -16.82 1.36 -4.61
CA VAL A 17 -15.67 1.98 -3.95
C VAL A 17 -14.83 2.51 -5.09
N ALA A 18 -14.74 3.83 -5.24
CA ALA A 18 -13.80 4.43 -6.16
C ALA A 18 -12.42 3.91 -5.73
N GLU A 19 -11.84 3.05 -6.56
CA GLU A 19 -10.45 2.63 -6.40
C GLU A 19 -9.63 3.91 -6.57
N SER A 20 -9.24 4.53 -5.45
CA SER A 20 -8.41 5.72 -5.50
C SER A 20 -7.11 5.31 -6.19
N GLU A 21 -6.83 5.92 -7.34
CA GLU A 21 -5.58 5.70 -8.04
C GLU A 21 -4.43 5.90 -7.06
N CYS A 22 -3.53 4.91 -7.01
CA CYS A 22 -2.36 4.97 -6.16
C CYS A 22 -1.58 6.27 -6.41
N PRO A 23 -1.13 6.98 -5.35
CA PRO A 23 -0.32 8.16 -5.56
C PRO A 23 0.97 7.76 -6.26
N THR A 24 1.45 8.59 -7.19
CA THR A 24 2.76 8.34 -7.82
C THR A 24 3.91 8.50 -6.84
N LEU A 25 3.73 9.37 -5.84
CA LEU A 25 4.69 9.69 -4.79
C LEU A 25 4.01 9.70 -3.41
N PHE A 26 4.72 9.18 -2.41
CA PHE A 26 4.37 9.28 -1.00
C PHE A 26 5.54 9.90 -0.24
N PHE A 27 5.45 11.18 0.14
CA PHE A 27 6.57 11.94 0.74
C PHE A 27 7.88 11.87 -0.06
N ASN A 28 7.81 12.13 -1.37
CA ASN A 28 8.92 12.00 -2.33
C ASN A 28 9.43 10.56 -2.57
N LEU A 29 8.79 9.55 -1.97
CA LEU A 29 9.09 8.15 -2.24
C LEU A 29 8.23 7.67 -3.42
N PRO A 30 8.84 7.21 -4.53
CA PRO A 30 8.06 6.61 -5.61
C PRO A 30 7.48 5.28 -5.17
N LEU A 31 6.21 5.04 -5.51
CA LEU A 31 5.63 3.70 -5.41
C LEU A 31 6.21 2.80 -6.51
N TYR A 32 6.09 1.48 -6.35
CA TYR A 32 6.41 0.53 -7.43
C TYR A 32 5.51 0.82 -8.65
N PRO A 33 6.02 0.70 -9.90
CA PRO A 33 5.20 0.94 -11.09
C PRO A 33 3.94 0.08 -11.10
N GLN A 34 2.79 0.68 -11.50
CA GLN A 34 1.50 -0.02 -11.53
C GLN A 34 1.04 -0.55 -10.16
N ALA A 35 1.42 0.13 -9.07
CA ALA A 35 0.86 -0.09 -7.74
C ALA A 35 -0.67 -0.08 -7.77
N ASN A 36 -1.28 -0.96 -6.98
CA ASN A 36 -2.73 -1.05 -6.80
C ASN A 36 -3.08 -1.31 -5.33
N TYR A 37 -4.38 -1.25 -5.00
CA TYR A 37 -4.91 -1.42 -3.64
C TYR A 37 -4.26 -0.48 -2.60
N CYS A 38 -4.03 0.78 -2.98
CA CYS A 38 -3.41 1.76 -2.09
C CYS A 38 -4.35 2.20 -0.96
N GLN A 39 -3.83 2.20 0.26
CA GLN A 39 -4.48 2.76 1.42
C GLN A 39 -3.51 3.67 2.17
N GLN A 40 -3.72 4.98 2.02
CA GLN A 40 -3.05 6.01 2.80
C GLN A 40 -3.83 6.26 4.09
N PHE A 41 -3.13 6.44 5.21
CA PHE A 41 -3.75 6.70 6.50
C PHE A 41 -3.62 8.16 6.96
N ASN A 42 -2.57 8.87 6.52
CA ASN A 42 -2.31 10.27 6.90
C ASN A 42 -1.61 11.03 5.77
N ASP A 43 -1.88 12.34 5.69
CA ASP A 43 -1.31 13.24 4.68
C ASP A 43 -0.06 14.01 5.19
N ALA A 44 0.32 13.80 6.45
CA ALA A 44 1.52 14.40 7.07
C ALA A 44 2.19 13.39 8.04
N PRO A 45 3.53 13.42 8.21
CA PRO A 45 4.22 12.50 9.12
C PRO A 45 3.82 12.71 10.59
N PRO A 46 3.70 11.64 11.40
CA PRO A 46 3.91 10.25 11.02
C PRO A 46 2.79 9.75 10.11
N ALA A 47 3.17 9.11 9.00
CA ALA A 47 2.25 8.68 7.97
C ALA A 47 2.59 7.29 7.47
N THR A 48 1.56 6.57 7.05
CA THR A 48 1.69 5.25 6.45
C THR A 48 0.90 5.14 5.17
N LEU A 49 1.46 4.38 4.23
CA LEU A 49 0.83 3.96 3.00
C LEU A 49 1.08 2.46 2.85
N THR A 50 0.01 1.70 2.65
CA THR A 50 0.12 0.29 2.24
C THR A 50 -0.41 0.15 0.82
N TYR A 51 0.21 -0.72 0.02
CA TYR A 51 -0.23 -1.01 -1.34
C TYR A 51 0.32 -2.35 -1.82
N HIS A 52 -0.21 -2.84 -2.94
CA HIS A 52 0.29 -4.05 -3.60
C HIS A 52 1.15 -3.69 -4.81
N ALA A 53 2.37 -4.24 -4.85
CA ALA A 53 3.26 -4.21 -6.00
C ALA A 53 3.11 -5.51 -6.80
N ASN A 54 2.95 -5.38 -8.12
CA ASN A 54 2.85 -6.49 -9.06
C ASN A 54 4.21 -7.14 -9.39
N ALA A 55 5.04 -7.33 -8.36
CA ALA A 55 6.37 -7.89 -8.45
C ALA A 55 6.72 -8.68 -7.19
N GLY A 56 7.61 -9.67 -7.33
CA GLY A 56 8.09 -10.45 -6.20
C GLY A 56 8.94 -9.62 -5.23
N MET A 57 8.97 -10.03 -3.96
CA MET A 57 9.59 -9.26 -2.86
C MET A 57 11.04 -8.82 -3.14
N GLN A 58 11.84 -9.67 -3.80
CA GLN A 58 13.23 -9.34 -4.15
C GLN A 58 13.30 -8.22 -5.21
N GLN A 59 12.48 -8.31 -6.26
CA GLN A 59 12.41 -7.28 -7.31
C GLN A 59 11.89 -5.95 -6.76
N THR A 60 10.89 -6.01 -5.88
CA THR A 60 10.37 -4.83 -5.17
C THR A 60 11.45 -4.19 -4.27
N ALA A 61 12.25 -5.01 -3.57
CA ALA A 61 13.38 -4.50 -2.78
C ALA A 61 14.45 -3.83 -3.65
N GLU A 62 14.84 -4.46 -4.75
CA GLU A 62 15.80 -3.91 -5.70
C GLU A 62 15.34 -2.58 -6.32
N TYR A 63 14.04 -2.46 -6.62
CA TYR A 63 13.46 -1.21 -7.06
C TYR A 63 13.71 -0.10 -6.04
N TYR A 64 13.38 -0.32 -4.77
CA TYR A 64 13.60 0.68 -3.73
C TYR A 64 15.07 0.99 -3.48
N GLN A 65 15.94 -0.02 -3.53
CA GLN A 65 17.38 0.19 -3.40
C GLN A 65 17.96 1.00 -4.58
N LYS A 66 17.39 0.86 -5.78
CA LYS A 66 17.76 1.68 -6.94
C LYS A 66 17.30 3.14 -6.80
N GLN A 67 16.11 3.36 -6.24
CA GLN A 67 15.54 4.71 -6.08
C GLN A 67 16.15 5.47 -4.90
N LEU A 68 16.41 4.78 -3.78
CA LEU A 68 16.77 5.39 -2.50
C LEU A 68 18.24 5.13 -2.10
N GLY A 69 18.95 4.29 -2.85
CA GLY A 69 20.29 3.84 -2.50
C GLY A 69 20.29 2.67 -1.51
N LYS A 70 21.44 2.43 -0.88
CA LYS A 70 21.59 1.33 0.09
C LYS A 70 20.88 1.68 1.41
N PRO A 71 20.02 0.80 1.96
CA PRO A 71 19.39 1.04 3.25
C PRO A 71 20.44 1.04 4.38
N GLY A 72 20.17 1.82 5.43
CA GLY A 72 20.96 1.79 6.66
C GLY A 72 20.82 0.48 7.43
N SER A 73 19.67 -0.20 7.31
CA SER A 73 19.47 -1.57 7.78
C SER A 73 18.55 -2.34 6.83
N ASP A 74 18.82 -3.62 6.64
CA ASP A 74 18.01 -4.54 5.84
C ASP A 74 17.98 -5.90 6.53
N SER A 75 16.81 -6.35 6.98
CA SER A 75 16.68 -7.60 7.73
C SER A 75 15.37 -8.32 7.46
N MET A 76 15.36 -9.63 7.70
CA MET A 76 14.15 -10.44 7.67
C MET A 76 13.56 -10.56 9.07
N PHE A 77 12.28 -10.21 9.23
CA PHE A 77 11.55 -10.36 10.48
C PHE A 77 10.18 -11.00 10.23
N LYS A 78 10.00 -12.23 10.73
CA LYS A 78 8.76 -13.02 10.59
C LYS A 78 8.29 -13.13 9.13
N GLY A 79 9.20 -13.45 8.21
CA GLY A 79 8.91 -13.60 6.78
C GLY A 79 8.74 -12.29 6.01
N ARG A 80 8.92 -11.14 6.66
CA ARG A 80 8.87 -9.82 6.03
C ARG A 80 10.27 -9.23 5.94
N ARG A 81 10.60 -8.60 4.82
CA ARG A 81 11.83 -7.83 4.69
C ARG A 81 11.59 -6.42 5.20
N VAL A 82 12.45 -5.93 6.09
CA VAL A 82 12.35 -4.61 6.69
C VAL A 82 13.60 -3.83 6.29
N MET A 83 13.41 -2.79 5.49
CA MET A 83 14.46 -1.88 5.05
C MET A 83 14.26 -0.51 5.68
N GLN A 84 15.33 0.05 6.26
CA GLN A 84 15.31 1.39 6.85
C GLN A 84 16.23 2.31 6.07
N PHE A 85 15.71 3.47 5.67
CA PHE A 85 16.40 4.55 4.99
C PHE A 85 16.37 5.80 5.86
N ASP A 86 17.15 6.82 5.50
CA ASP A 86 17.10 8.15 6.14
C ASP A 86 17.23 8.09 7.67
N GLN A 87 18.23 7.34 8.17
CA GLN A 87 18.45 7.14 9.61
C GLN A 87 17.25 6.51 10.35
N GLY A 88 16.41 5.76 9.62
CA GLY A 88 15.23 5.11 10.17
C GLY A 88 13.96 5.95 10.15
N ASN A 89 13.99 7.13 9.51
CA ASN A 89 12.80 7.98 9.30
C ASN A 89 11.90 7.45 8.20
N THR A 90 12.47 6.70 7.25
CA THR A 90 11.73 5.99 6.21
C THR A 90 11.90 4.48 6.42
N ILE A 91 10.80 3.77 6.64
CA ILE A 91 10.79 2.30 6.76
C ILE A 91 9.93 1.71 5.66
N ILE A 92 10.49 0.76 4.93
CA ILE A 92 9.77 -0.02 3.93
C ILE A 92 9.72 -1.47 4.40
N VAL A 93 8.51 -1.99 4.61
CA VAL A 93 8.26 -3.38 4.95
C VAL A 93 7.67 -4.07 3.74
N LEU A 94 8.29 -5.18 3.35
CA LEU A 94 7.87 -6.00 2.22
C LEU A 94 7.39 -7.35 2.72
N SER A 95 6.18 -7.73 2.32
CA SER A 95 5.58 -9.03 2.65
C SER A 95 5.16 -9.72 1.36
N VAL A 96 5.42 -11.03 1.24
CA VAL A 96 4.90 -11.83 0.12
C VAL A 96 3.38 -11.77 0.13
N ASP A 97 2.78 -11.47 -1.03
CA ASP A 97 1.33 -11.38 -1.21
C ASP A 97 0.92 -11.98 -2.56
N GLY A 98 0.54 -13.27 -2.54
CA GLY A 98 0.26 -14.04 -3.76
C GLY A 98 1.45 -14.04 -4.73
N ASN A 99 1.24 -13.57 -5.96
CA ASN A 99 2.28 -13.42 -6.98
C ASN A 99 3.03 -12.06 -6.90
N GLY A 100 2.67 -11.21 -5.94
CA GLY A 100 3.22 -9.88 -5.76
C GLY A 100 3.78 -9.66 -4.36
N THR A 101 3.78 -8.39 -3.95
CA THR A 101 4.32 -7.95 -2.66
C THR A 101 3.40 -6.90 -2.06
N GLN A 102 2.97 -7.11 -0.81
CA GLN A 102 2.44 -6.01 -0.01
C GLN A 102 3.60 -5.15 0.46
N VAL A 103 3.50 -3.85 0.19
CA VAL A 103 4.48 -2.84 0.57
C VAL A 103 3.85 -1.92 1.60
N ASP A 104 4.41 -1.89 2.80
CA ASP A 104 4.05 -0.91 3.82
C ASP A 104 5.18 0.12 3.93
N ILE A 105 4.88 1.38 3.63
CA ILE A 105 5.79 2.51 3.81
C ILE A 105 5.39 3.25 5.07
N LEU A 106 6.35 3.47 5.96
CA LEU A 106 6.20 4.29 7.15
C LEU A 106 7.17 5.46 7.06
N VAL A 107 6.63 6.68 7.16
CA VAL A 107 7.41 7.91 7.28
C VAL A 107 7.20 8.47 8.68
N LYS A 108 8.28 8.63 9.43
CA LYS A 108 8.26 9.17 10.80
C LYS A 108 8.40 10.69 10.80
N THR A 109 8.06 11.31 11.93
CA THR A 109 8.49 12.67 12.23
C THR A 109 10.02 12.68 12.39
N ALA A 110 10.69 13.60 11.70
CA ALA A 110 12.14 13.79 11.80
C ALA A 110 12.56 14.35 13.17
#